data_AF-A0A0R1LD23-F1
#
_entry.id   AF-A0A0R1LD23-F1
#
_cell.length_a   1.000
_cell.length_b   1.000
_cell.length_c   1.000
_cell.angle_alpha   90.00
_cell.angle_beta   90.00
_cell.angle_gamma   90.00
#
_symmetry.space_group_name_H-M   'P 1'
#
loop_
_entity.id
_entity.type
_entity.pdbx_description
1 polymer ?
#
loop_
_entity_poly.entity_id
_entity_poly.type
_entity_poly.pdbx_seq_one_letter_code
_entity_poly.pdbx_strand_id
1 'polypeptide(L)'
;MIEKYLLGTYTRRISKGVYQLELDTDNQKLQNLKFVGSAIDPTYVAESNKKRIYAITKVKDDQENVTGGFVEWDGSSDDFPLKPIASIHDQETSPAYISVDEDKQLVFTANYHAGTVNSYKIAADGSISKADRIMDKGTLGFRKEQQDGPHPHYINLTPEGRIVAVDLGVDKVFIYDLEDSGKLVPVSELQMPDGYGPRHIYFDAKKKVAYLVGELSSNVAVVDYDADKGVLSLRDINSTIPDDWTEHNGAAAIRVSKDGRFVYVSNRGNNSLAVFSSDEKGNLSLIQRISTEGDFPRDFNLSDDESFIIALNQNSDNATLYTRDSESGKLTMIQKDFTVPEGVSILRKK
;
A
#
# COMPACT_ATOMS: atom_id res chain seq x y z
N MET A 1 25.74 -3.42 -3.07
CA MET A 1 24.88 -3.95 -4.17
C MET A 1 23.95 -2.84 -4.62
N ILE A 2 23.42 -2.87 -5.85
CA ILE A 2 22.36 -1.91 -6.27
C ILE A 2 21.00 -2.61 -6.24
N GLU A 3 20.12 -2.14 -5.37
CA GLU A 3 18.71 -2.50 -5.36
C GLU A 3 17.87 -1.46 -6.11
N LYS A 4 16.79 -1.88 -6.77
CA LYS A 4 15.91 -1.00 -7.56
C LYS A 4 14.51 -0.96 -6.96
N TYR A 5 13.88 0.21 -7.00
CA TYR A 5 12.54 0.44 -6.47
C TYR A 5 11.69 1.17 -7.50
N LEU A 6 10.49 0.68 -7.78
CA LEU A 6 9.47 1.39 -8.54
C LEU A 6 8.71 2.34 -7.62
N LEU A 7 8.56 3.58 -8.06
CA LEU A 7 7.90 4.64 -7.31
C LEU A 7 6.62 5.09 -8.03
N GLY A 8 5.48 4.94 -7.37
CA GLY A 8 4.23 5.57 -7.77
C GLY A 8 4.14 7.00 -7.25
N THR A 9 3.49 7.88 -8.00
CA THR A 9 3.44 9.32 -7.72
C THR A 9 2.03 9.88 -7.96
N TYR A 10 1.72 11.05 -7.40
CA TYR A 10 0.77 11.94 -8.05
C TYR A 10 1.44 12.64 -9.24
N THR A 11 0.67 13.14 -10.20
CA THR A 11 1.15 13.95 -11.32
C THR A 11 0.42 15.28 -11.37
N ARG A 12 0.34 15.97 -10.23
CA ARG A 12 -0.42 17.22 -10.07
C ARG A 12 0.47 18.44 -10.19
N ARG A 13 1.78 18.28 -10.01
CA ARG A 13 2.78 19.36 -10.08
C ARG A 13 3.89 19.02 -11.07
N ILE A 14 4.91 18.31 -10.62
CA ILE A 14 6.20 18.16 -11.32
C ILE A 14 6.48 16.72 -11.76
N SER A 15 5.77 15.74 -11.18
CA SER A 15 5.91 14.35 -11.57
C SER A 15 5.29 14.09 -12.95
N LYS A 16 5.88 13.14 -13.68
CA LYS A 16 5.41 12.69 -15.00
C LYS A 16 4.80 11.29 -14.99
N GLY A 17 4.83 10.57 -13.86
CA GLY A 17 4.31 9.21 -13.76
C GLY A 17 5.14 8.32 -12.83
N VAL A 18 5.50 7.12 -13.29
CA VAL A 18 6.25 6.13 -12.50
C VAL A 18 7.76 6.39 -12.64
N TYR A 19 8.50 6.23 -11.54
CA TYR A 19 9.96 6.35 -11.51
C TYR A 19 10.62 5.08 -10.98
N GLN A 20 11.92 4.93 -11.24
CA GLN A 20 12.78 3.93 -10.64
C GLN A 20 13.88 4.62 -9.83
N LEU A 21 14.02 4.23 -8.57
CA LEU A 21 15.04 4.66 -7.63
C LEU A 21 16.06 3.53 -7.41
N GLU A 22 17.33 3.88 -7.24
CA GLU A 22 18.38 2.92 -6.88
C GLU A 22 18.87 3.17 -5.44
N LEU A 23 18.94 2.09 -4.65
CA LEU A 23 19.63 2.05 -3.35
C LEU A 23 20.97 1.36 -3.55
N ASP A 24 22.06 2.08 -3.30
CA ASP A 24 23.40 1.52 -3.20
C ASP A 24 23.66 1.10 -1.75
N THR A 25 23.55 -0.20 -1.47
CA THR A 25 23.70 -0.74 -0.12
C THR A 25 25.14 -0.74 0.38
N ASP A 26 26.13 -0.73 -0.52
CA ASP A 26 27.54 -0.70 -0.12
C ASP A 26 27.95 0.71 0.32
N ASN A 27 27.47 1.73 -0.42
CA ASN A 27 27.72 3.14 -0.12
C ASN A 27 26.63 3.80 0.74
N GLN A 28 25.60 3.04 1.13
CA GLN A 28 24.47 3.48 1.96
C GLN A 28 23.80 4.76 1.46
N LYS A 29 23.45 4.80 0.18
CA LYS A 29 22.86 5.99 -0.45
C LYS A 29 21.82 5.68 -1.50
N LEU A 30 20.81 6.54 -1.57
CA LEU A 30 19.90 6.69 -2.69
C LEU A 30 20.61 7.41 -3.83
N GLN A 31 20.46 6.88 -5.04
CA GLN A 31 21.01 7.44 -6.27
C GLN A 31 20.07 7.17 -7.45
N ASN A 32 20.31 7.86 -8.57
CA ASN A 32 19.68 7.61 -9.87
C ASN A 32 18.15 7.47 -9.82
N LEU A 33 17.44 8.60 -9.97
CA LEU A 33 16.01 8.59 -10.22
C LEU A 33 15.75 8.60 -11.74
N LYS A 34 15.21 7.51 -12.26
CA LYS A 34 14.91 7.34 -13.70
C LYS A 34 13.41 7.37 -13.93
N PHE A 35 12.95 8.13 -14.91
CA PHE A 35 11.54 8.15 -15.30
C PHE A 35 11.19 6.89 -16.09
N VAL A 36 10.32 6.03 -15.56
CA VAL A 36 9.99 4.71 -16.12
C VAL A 36 8.91 4.81 -17.19
N GLY A 37 7.81 5.51 -16.92
CA GLY A 37 6.66 5.54 -17.81
C GLY A 37 5.61 6.56 -17.40
N SER A 38 4.94 7.12 -18.41
CA SER A 38 3.92 8.16 -18.21
C SER A 38 2.57 7.54 -17.84
N ALA A 39 1.95 8.06 -16.79
CA ALA A 39 0.57 7.76 -16.37
C ALA A 39 0.03 8.93 -15.55
N ILE A 40 -1.28 9.09 -15.45
CA ILE A 40 -1.89 10.18 -14.69
C ILE A 40 -2.21 9.69 -13.28
N ASP A 41 -1.59 10.34 -12.29
CA ASP A 41 -1.69 9.99 -10.88
C ASP A 41 -1.47 8.47 -10.60
N PRO A 42 -0.33 7.86 -11.01
CA PRO A 42 -0.05 6.45 -10.73
C PRO A 42 0.35 6.23 -9.27
N THR A 43 -0.60 6.43 -8.38
CA THR A 43 -0.36 6.53 -6.93
C THR A 43 -0.09 5.20 -6.24
N TYR A 44 -0.14 4.08 -6.96
CA TYR A 44 0.22 2.75 -6.47
C TYR A 44 0.71 1.86 -7.61
N VAL A 45 1.74 1.05 -7.35
CA VAL A 45 2.37 0.17 -8.33
C VAL A 45 2.45 -1.26 -7.81
N ALA A 46 2.37 -2.22 -8.73
CA ALA A 46 2.58 -3.65 -8.50
C ALA A 46 3.49 -4.22 -9.59
N GLU A 47 4.19 -5.31 -9.30
CA GLU A 47 5.04 -6.00 -10.29
C GLU A 47 4.89 -7.52 -10.19
N SER A 48 4.66 -8.16 -11.34
CA SER A 48 4.59 -9.63 -11.41
C SER A 48 5.96 -10.30 -11.51
N ASN A 49 6.03 -11.61 -11.29
CA ASN A 49 7.23 -12.43 -11.43
C ASN A 49 7.75 -12.44 -12.88
N LYS A 50 6.87 -12.15 -13.86
CA LYS A 50 7.23 -11.95 -15.27
C LYS A 50 7.73 -10.53 -15.56
N LYS A 51 7.98 -9.72 -14.52
CA LYS A 51 8.41 -8.32 -14.61
C LYS A 51 7.40 -7.45 -15.37
N ARG A 52 6.10 -7.76 -15.26
CA ARG A 52 5.03 -6.85 -15.71
C ARG A 52 4.80 -5.82 -14.63
N ILE A 53 4.87 -4.55 -14.98
CA ILE A 53 4.61 -3.44 -14.06
C ILE A 53 3.17 -3.00 -14.27
N TYR A 54 2.38 -3.01 -13.21
CA TYR A 54 1.03 -2.45 -13.18
C TYR A 54 1.04 -1.18 -12.34
N ALA A 55 0.48 -0.09 -12.86
CA ALA A 55 0.25 1.11 -12.07
C ALA A 55 -1.19 1.55 -12.23
N ILE A 56 -1.83 1.93 -11.13
CA ILE A 56 -3.14 2.59 -11.22
C ILE A 56 -3.00 3.87 -12.06
N THR A 57 -4.07 4.29 -12.70
CA THR A 57 -4.08 5.54 -13.45
C THR A 57 -5.52 5.98 -13.68
N LYS A 58 -5.66 7.19 -14.17
CA LYS A 58 -6.87 7.66 -14.84
C LYS A 58 -6.57 8.18 -16.23
N VAL A 59 -7.62 8.34 -17.02
CA VAL A 59 -7.64 9.07 -18.28
C VAL A 59 -8.74 10.12 -18.23
N LYS A 60 -8.62 11.10 -19.13
CA LYS A 60 -9.63 12.10 -19.40
C LYS A 60 -10.02 12.00 -20.86
N ASP A 61 -11.31 12.01 -21.15
CA ASP A 61 -11.80 12.17 -22.51
C ASP A 61 -11.77 13.65 -22.94
N ASP A 62 -12.13 13.92 -24.20
CA ASP A 62 -12.18 15.28 -24.77
C ASP A 62 -13.19 16.20 -24.05
N GLN A 63 -14.06 15.65 -23.23
CA GLN A 63 -15.08 16.36 -22.45
C GLN A 63 -14.68 16.51 -20.97
N GLU A 64 -13.42 16.20 -20.63
CA GLU A 64 -12.87 16.20 -19.26
C GLU A 64 -13.54 15.17 -18.32
N ASN A 65 -14.29 14.20 -18.85
CA ASN A 65 -14.80 13.10 -18.03
C ASN A 65 -13.63 12.19 -17.64
N VAL A 66 -13.57 11.85 -16.35
CA VAL A 66 -12.51 10.99 -15.81
C VAL A 66 -12.99 9.54 -15.78
N THR A 67 -12.17 8.63 -16.28
CA THR A 67 -12.28 7.20 -15.99
C THR A 67 -10.95 6.68 -15.45
N GLY A 68 -11.01 5.72 -14.54
CA GLY A 68 -9.85 5.12 -13.90
C GLY A 68 -9.67 3.65 -14.19
N GLY A 69 -8.51 3.16 -13.77
CA GLY A 69 -8.14 1.74 -13.80
C GLY A 69 -6.63 1.64 -13.64
N PHE A 70 -5.96 0.93 -14.54
CA PHE A 70 -4.51 0.74 -14.48
C PHE A 70 -3.90 0.55 -15.87
N VAL A 71 -2.59 0.78 -15.94
CA VAL A 71 -1.76 0.62 -17.13
C VAL A 71 -0.69 -0.45 -16.85
N GLU A 72 -0.31 -1.18 -17.90
CA GLU A 72 0.70 -2.23 -17.84
C GLU A 72 1.90 -1.88 -18.72
N TRP A 73 3.12 -2.16 -18.22
CA TRP A 73 4.37 -2.12 -19.00
C TRP A 73 5.14 -3.44 -18.91
N ASP A 74 5.99 -3.66 -19.91
CA ASP A 74 7.06 -4.65 -19.84
C ASP A 74 8.27 -4.09 -19.08
N GLY A 75 8.41 -4.47 -17.82
CA GLY A 75 9.51 -4.07 -16.93
C GLY A 75 10.79 -4.88 -17.08
N SER A 76 10.87 -5.80 -18.06
CA SER A 76 12.10 -6.57 -18.34
C SER A 76 13.24 -5.72 -18.93
N SER A 77 12.89 -4.57 -19.51
CA SER A 77 13.85 -3.58 -20.03
C SER A 77 14.08 -2.44 -19.04
N ASP A 78 15.31 -1.93 -19.00
CA ASP A 78 15.66 -0.67 -18.34
C ASP A 78 15.89 0.47 -19.38
N ASP A 79 15.47 0.26 -20.64
CA ASP A 79 15.45 1.29 -21.69
C ASP A 79 14.21 2.18 -21.53
N PHE A 80 14.37 3.22 -20.71
CA PHE A 80 13.30 4.13 -20.35
C PHE A 80 13.19 5.36 -21.27
N PRO A 81 11.98 5.90 -21.50
CA PRO A 81 10.70 5.48 -20.91
C PRO A 81 10.06 4.30 -21.65
N LEU A 82 9.41 3.42 -20.89
CA LEU A 82 8.65 2.28 -21.41
C LEU A 82 7.36 2.74 -22.09
N LYS A 83 6.96 2.01 -23.13
CA LYS A 83 5.66 2.16 -23.78
C LYS A 83 4.65 1.21 -23.14
N PRO A 84 3.42 1.66 -22.81
CA PRO A 84 2.38 0.78 -22.30
C PRO A 84 2.11 -0.38 -23.26
N ILE A 85 1.88 -1.57 -22.71
CA ILE A 85 1.48 -2.76 -23.48
C ILE A 85 -0.02 -3.06 -23.34
N ALA A 86 -0.64 -2.61 -22.24
CA ALA A 86 -2.07 -2.64 -22.04
C ALA A 86 -2.51 -1.46 -21.15
N SER A 87 -3.78 -1.08 -21.26
CA SER A 87 -4.37 -0.03 -20.43
C SER A 87 -5.86 -0.30 -20.23
N ILE A 88 -6.30 -0.37 -18.99
CA ILE A 88 -7.67 -0.70 -18.59
C ILE A 88 -8.26 0.53 -17.88
N HIS A 89 -9.37 1.06 -18.39
CA HIS A 89 -10.02 2.29 -17.91
C HIS A 89 -11.53 2.09 -17.74
N ASP A 90 -11.91 1.09 -16.95
CA ASP A 90 -13.29 0.63 -16.81
C ASP A 90 -13.88 0.89 -15.40
N GLN A 91 -13.33 1.89 -14.72
CA GLN A 91 -13.78 2.35 -13.40
C GLN A 91 -14.09 3.85 -13.44
N GLU A 92 -14.97 4.31 -12.56
CA GLU A 92 -15.48 5.70 -12.55
C GLU A 92 -14.41 6.70 -12.09
N THR A 93 -13.45 6.25 -11.28
CA THR A 93 -12.35 7.05 -10.74
C THR A 93 -11.07 6.24 -10.71
N SER A 94 -9.91 6.89 -10.54
CA SER A 94 -8.66 6.15 -10.31
C SER A 94 -8.78 5.27 -9.07
N PRO A 95 -8.38 3.99 -9.13
CA PRO A 95 -8.19 3.18 -7.93
C PRO A 95 -7.14 3.80 -7.00
N ALA A 96 -7.05 3.28 -5.77
CA ALA A 96 -6.08 3.69 -4.75
C ALA A 96 -5.04 2.60 -4.42
N TYR A 97 -5.30 1.35 -4.82
CA TYR A 97 -4.42 0.21 -4.58
C TYR A 97 -4.51 -0.79 -5.73
N ILE A 98 -3.39 -1.48 -6.01
CA ILE A 98 -3.30 -2.55 -7.00
C ILE A 98 -2.40 -3.68 -6.48
N SER A 99 -2.76 -4.93 -6.74
CA SER A 99 -1.93 -6.12 -6.46
C SER A 99 -2.09 -7.18 -7.54
N VAL A 100 -1.21 -8.18 -7.50
CA VAL A 100 -1.16 -9.30 -8.45
C VAL A 100 -1.18 -10.62 -7.67
N ASP A 101 -2.01 -11.56 -8.12
CA ASP A 101 -1.93 -12.97 -7.75
C ASP A 101 -1.22 -13.72 -8.88
N GLU A 102 -0.01 -14.20 -8.59
CA GLU A 102 0.83 -14.91 -9.54
C GLU A 102 0.26 -16.28 -9.89
N ASP A 103 -0.34 -16.97 -8.93
CA ASP A 103 -0.74 -18.37 -9.08
C ASP A 103 -2.02 -18.46 -9.90
N LYS A 104 -2.99 -17.58 -9.62
CA LYS A 104 -4.26 -17.52 -10.35
C LYS A 104 -4.23 -16.57 -11.55
N GLN A 105 -3.10 -15.88 -11.77
CA GLN A 105 -2.92 -14.89 -12.83
C GLN A 105 -4.04 -13.83 -12.79
N LEU A 106 -4.17 -13.16 -11.65
CA LEU A 106 -5.16 -12.10 -11.44
C LEU A 106 -4.50 -10.77 -11.08
N VAL A 107 -5.20 -9.67 -11.38
CA VAL A 107 -4.92 -8.33 -10.85
C VAL A 107 -6.10 -7.89 -10.01
N PHE A 108 -5.86 -7.31 -8.85
CA PHE A 108 -6.90 -6.72 -8.01
C PHE A 108 -6.72 -5.21 -7.90
N THR A 109 -7.83 -4.49 -7.79
CA THR A 109 -7.80 -3.05 -7.50
C THR A 109 -8.84 -2.68 -6.44
N ALA A 110 -8.47 -1.78 -5.54
CA ALA A 110 -9.39 -1.15 -4.60
C ALA A 110 -9.58 0.31 -5.01
N ASN A 111 -10.83 0.74 -5.15
CA ASN A 111 -11.18 2.06 -5.63
C ASN A 111 -11.89 2.87 -4.55
N TYR A 112 -11.12 3.78 -3.95
CA TYR A 112 -11.54 4.64 -2.85
C TYR A 112 -12.80 5.43 -3.20
N HIS A 113 -12.80 6.18 -4.31
CA HIS A 113 -13.91 7.10 -4.61
C HIS A 113 -15.12 6.39 -5.23
N ALA A 114 -14.92 5.24 -5.88
CA ALA A 114 -16.02 4.46 -6.46
C ALA A 114 -16.65 3.47 -5.45
N GLY A 115 -16.05 3.30 -4.26
CA GLY A 115 -16.54 2.36 -3.25
C GLY A 115 -16.50 0.90 -3.69
N THR A 116 -15.54 0.53 -4.57
CA THR A 116 -15.51 -0.82 -5.16
C THR A 116 -14.15 -1.50 -5.09
N VAL A 117 -14.17 -2.82 -5.01
CA VAL A 117 -13.03 -3.69 -5.30
C VAL A 117 -13.30 -4.49 -6.57
N ASN A 118 -12.26 -4.70 -7.37
CA ASN A 118 -12.37 -5.36 -8.67
C ASN A 118 -11.30 -6.44 -8.79
N SER A 119 -11.64 -7.55 -9.43
CA SER A 119 -10.69 -8.58 -9.88
C SER A 119 -10.65 -8.64 -11.40
N TYR A 120 -9.47 -8.89 -11.93
CA TYR A 120 -9.21 -8.98 -13.36
C TYR A 120 -8.41 -10.25 -13.65
N LYS A 121 -8.80 -11.00 -14.68
CA LYS A 121 -8.10 -12.20 -15.12
C LYS A 121 -7.11 -11.87 -16.21
N ILE A 122 -5.89 -12.37 -16.06
CA ILE A 122 -4.83 -12.33 -17.07
C ILE A 122 -4.90 -13.66 -17.85
N ALA A 123 -5.21 -13.59 -19.13
CA ALA A 123 -5.23 -14.75 -20.01
C ALA A 123 -3.80 -15.18 -20.42
N ALA A 124 -3.67 -16.37 -21.00
CA ALA A 124 -2.38 -16.92 -21.41
C ALA A 124 -1.66 -16.07 -22.48
N ASP A 125 -2.43 -15.33 -23.30
CA ASP A 125 -1.91 -14.38 -24.29
C ASP A 125 -1.55 -13.00 -23.69
N GLY A 126 -1.76 -12.83 -22.38
CA GLY A 126 -1.54 -11.58 -21.65
C GLY A 126 -2.72 -10.61 -21.67
N SER A 127 -3.82 -10.92 -22.37
CA SER A 127 -5.01 -10.06 -22.34
C SER A 127 -5.66 -10.03 -20.96
N ILE A 128 -6.19 -8.86 -20.58
CA ILE A 128 -6.77 -8.63 -19.25
C ILE A 128 -8.25 -8.33 -19.38
N SER A 129 -9.08 -8.98 -18.56
CA SER A 129 -10.54 -8.78 -18.53
C SER A 129 -11.06 -8.75 -17.10
N LYS A 130 -12.06 -7.91 -16.82
CA LYS A 130 -12.71 -7.86 -15.50
C LYS A 130 -13.43 -9.18 -15.24
N ALA A 131 -13.12 -9.80 -14.10
CA ALA A 131 -13.73 -11.04 -13.64
C ALA A 131 -14.88 -10.77 -12.67
N ASP A 132 -14.69 -9.83 -11.74
CA ASP A 132 -15.70 -9.47 -10.75
C ASP A 132 -15.58 -8.00 -10.30
N ARG A 133 -16.67 -7.50 -9.74
CA ARG A 133 -16.76 -6.17 -9.12
C ARG A 133 -17.69 -6.23 -7.91
N ILE A 134 -17.13 -5.94 -6.75
CA ILE A 134 -17.89 -5.81 -5.51
C ILE A 134 -17.96 -4.32 -5.13
N MET A 135 -19.15 -3.89 -4.74
CA MET A 135 -19.35 -2.60 -4.08
C MET A 135 -19.59 -2.89 -2.60
N ASP A 136 -18.72 -2.34 -1.76
CA ASP A 136 -18.80 -2.55 -0.33
C ASP A 136 -20.05 -1.86 0.23
N LYS A 137 -20.62 -2.45 1.28
CA LYS A 137 -21.84 -1.97 1.92
C LYS A 137 -21.69 -2.03 3.42
N GLY A 138 -22.23 -1.04 4.11
CA GLY A 138 -22.19 -0.96 5.56
C GLY A 138 -22.74 0.35 6.07
N THR A 139 -22.77 0.50 7.39
CA THR A 139 -23.00 1.79 8.03
C THR A 139 -21.75 2.63 7.87
N LEU A 140 -21.91 3.87 7.41
CA LEU A 140 -20.80 4.81 7.28
C LEU A 140 -20.30 5.24 8.66
N GLY A 141 -18.98 5.35 8.83
CA GLY A 141 -18.39 5.89 10.05
C GLY A 141 -18.63 7.39 10.18
N PHE A 142 -18.54 7.94 11.39
CA PHE A 142 -18.96 9.33 11.68
C PHE A 142 -18.00 10.42 11.15
N ARG A 143 -16.78 10.06 10.73
CA ARG A 143 -15.78 11.05 10.32
C ARG A 143 -16.10 11.61 8.95
N LYS A 144 -15.67 12.85 8.71
CA LYS A 144 -15.98 13.59 7.47
C LYS A 144 -15.60 12.80 6.22
N GLU A 145 -14.45 12.15 6.22
CA GLU A 145 -13.90 11.34 5.14
C GLU A 145 -14.66 10.03 4.86
N GLN A 146 -15.66 9.70 5.69
CA GLN A 146 -16.48 8.49 5.58
C GLN A 146 -17.93 8.80 5.17
N GLN A 147 -18.34 10.07 5.22
CA GLN A 147 -19.75 10.46 5.07
C GLN A 147 -20.25 10.43 3.63
N ASP A 148 -19.35 10.34 2.64
CA ASP A 148 -19.67 10.28 1.22
C ASP A 148 -19.77 8.85 0.67
N GLY A 149 -19.34 7.83 1.42
CA GLY A 149 -19.60 6.43 1.07
C GLY A 149 -18.55 5.43 1.54
N PRO A 150 -18.64 4.18 1.06
CA PRO A 150 -17.58 3.19 1.19
C PRO A 150 -16.30 3.65 0.47
N HIS A 151 -15.15 3.34 1.04
CA HIS A 151 -13.83 3.71 0.53
C HIS A 151 -12.81 2.56 0.66
N PRO A 152 -12.89 1.54 -0.21
CA PRO A 152 -11.89 0.48 -0.27
C PRO A 152 -10.50 1.07 -0.55
N HIS A 153 -9.55 0.79 0.34
CA HIS A 153 -8.18 1.30 0.25
C HIS A 153 -7.15 0.17 0.11
N TYR A 154 -7.53 -1.10 0.31
CA TYR A 154 -6.62 -2.23 0.16
C TYR A 154 -7.37 -3.45 -0.37
N ILE A 155 -6.72 -4.19 -1.26
CA ILE A 155 -7.13 -5.53 -1.65
C ILE A 155 -5.89 -6.38 -1.93
N ASN A 156 -5.78 -7.55 -1.31
CA ASN A 156 -4.65 -8.45 -1.54
C ASN A 156 -4.92 -9.87 -1.07
N LEU A 157 -3.96 -10.76 -1.35
CA LEU A 157 -3.97 -12.12 -0.82
C LEU A 157 -3.69 -12.13 0.70
N THR A 158 -4.44 -12.96 1.40
CA THR A 158 -4.08 -13.51 2.71
C THR A 158 -2.98 -14.58 2.55
N PRO A 159 -2.27 -14.99 3.61
CA PRO A 159 -1.17 -15.95 3.51
C PRO A 159 -1.53 -17.29 2.85
N GLU A 160 -2.77 -17.74 2.99
CA GLU A 160 -3.29 -18.99 2.44
C GLU A 160 -4.03 -18.84 1.11
N GLY A 161 -4.09 -17.62 0.55
CA GLY A 161 -4.64 -17.36 -0.78
C GLY A 161 -6.14 -17.04 -0.83
N ARG A 162 -6.78 -16.75 0.30
CA ARG A 162 -8.03 -15.97 0.34
C ARG A 162 -7.74 -14.51 0.00
N ILE A 163 -8.77 -13.71 -0.26
CA ILE A 163 -8.66 -12.28 -0.52
C ILE A 163 -9.10 -11.49 0.71
N VAL A 164 -8.31 -10.49 1.08
CA VAL A 164 -8.69 -9.47 2.06
C VAL A 164 -8.98 -8.16 1.33
N ALA A 165 -10.06 -7.48 1.70
CA ALA A 165 -10.32 -6.09 1.32
C ALA A 165 -10.51 -5.22 2.57
N VAL A 166 -10.03 -3.99 2.53
CA VAL A 166 -10.14 -3.04 3.65
C VAL A 166 -10.85 -1.79 3.19
N ASP A 167 -11.93 -1.44 3.87
CA ASP A 167 -12.75 -0.28 3.54
C ASP A 167 -12.76 0.74 4.69
N LEU A 168 -12.20 1.92 4.38
CA LEU A 168 -12.08 3.04 5.29
C LEU A 168 -13.44 3.67 5.64
N GLY A 169 -14.35 3.75 4.67
CA GLY A 169 -15.63 4.47 4.77
C GLY A 169 -16.63 3.78 5.69
N VAL A 170 -16.63 2.44 5.71
CA VAL A 170 -17.56 1.63 6.53
C VAL A 170 -16.90 0.98 7.76
N ASP A 171 -15.64 1.33 8.06
CA ASP A 171 -14.89 0.77 9.19
C ASP A 171 -14.80 -0.77 9.17
N LYS A 172 -14.61 -1.39 7.99
CA LYS A 172 -14.61 -2.85 7.84
C LYS A 172 -13.38 -3.42 7.16
N VAL A 173 -13.10 -4.68 7.52
CA VAL A 173 -12.22 -5.58 6.77
C VAL A 173 -13.04 -6.77 6.31
N PHE A 174 -12.99 -7.10 5.03
CA PHE A 174 -13.73 -8.20 4.41
C PHE A 174 -12.77 -9.31 4.00
N ILE A 175 -13.18 -10.57 4.21
CA ILE A 175 -12.50 -11.76 3.70
C ILE A 175 -13.38 -12.42 2.64
N TYR A 176 -12.77 -12.77 1.51
CA TYR A 176 -13.40 -13.45 0.40
C TYR A 176 -12.63 -14.71 0.01
N ASP A 177 -13.34 -15.76 -0.35
CA ASP A 177 -12.82 -16.83 -1.17
C ASP A 177 -12.74 -16.39 -2.63
N LEU A 178 -11.87 -17.07 -3.38
CA LEU A 178 -11.58 -16.75 -4.77
C LEU A 178 -11.78 -17.97 -5.66
N GLU A 179 -12.84 -17.94 -6.47
CA GLU A 179 -13.13 -18.96 -7.49
C GLU A 179 -12.15 -18.87 -8.68
N ASP A 180 -11.98 -19.95 -9.43
CA ASP A 180 -11.14 -20.01 -10.66
C ASP A 180 -11.61 -19.03 -11.77
N SER A 181 -12.87 -18.63 -11.70
CA SER A 181 -13.47 -17.60 -12.55
C SER A 181 -12.90 -16.21 -12.27
N GLY A 182 -12.26 -16.01 -11.11
CA GLY A 182 -11.85 -14.71 -10.57
C GLY A 182 -12.92 -14.05 -9.69
N LYS A 183 -14.06 -14.72 -9.46
CA LYS A 183 -15.16 -14.24 -8.62
C LYS A 183 -14.79 -14.26 -7.14
N LEU A 184 -15.17 -13.20 -6.44
CA LEU A 184 -14.96 -13.03 -5.00
C LEU A 184 -16.22 -13.48 -4.24
N VAL A 185 -16.05 -14.44 -3.33
CA VAL A 185 -17.15 -15.05 -2.57
C VAL A 185 -17.00 -14.67 -1.10
N PRO A 186 -17.95 -13.91 -0.50
CA PRO A 186 -17.82 -13.47 0.89
C PRO A 186 -17.67 -14.62 1.88
N VAL A 187 -16.74 -14.48 2.83
CA VAL A 187 -16.46 -15.45 3.90
C VAL A 187 -16.77 -14.86 5.26
N SER A 188 -16.14 -13.74 5.59
CA SER A 188 -16.34 -13.06 6.86
C SER A 188 -16.08 -11.56 6.73
N GLU A 189 -16.47 -10.82 7.76
CA GLU A 189 -16.13 -9.41 7.92
C GLU A 189 -15.75 -9.12 9.38
N LEU A 190 -14.84 -8.17 9.58
CA LEU A 190 -14.52 -7.58 10.88
C LEU A 190 -14.97 -6.12 10.86
N GLN A 191 -15.86 -5.76 11.78
CA GLN A 191 -16.21 -4.37 12.09
C GLN A 191 -15.19 -3.79 13.07
N MET A 192 -14.58 -2.67 12.69
CA MET A 192 -13.71 -1.87 13.55
C MET A 192 -14.55 -0.85 14.34
N PRO A 193 -14.01 -0.29 15.45
CA PRO A 193 -14.67 0.79 16.17
C PRO A 193 -14.99 1.96 15.24
N ASP A 194 -16.14 2.61 15.44
CA ASP A 194 -16.57 3.73 14.61
C ASP A 194 -15.50 4.82 14.52
N GLY A 195 -15.18 5.25 13.31
CA GLY A 195 -14.14 6.24 13.03
C GLY A 195 -12.71 5.71 13.16
N TYR A 196 -12.50 4.39 13.13
CA TYR A 196 -11.16 3.81 13.06
C TYR A 196 -10.46 4.16 11.74
N GLY A 197 -11.19 4.06 10.64
CA GLY A 197 -10.79 4.29 9.26
C GLY A 197 -9.71 3.30 8.80
N PRO A 198 -10.00 1.99 8.73
CA PRO A 198 -8.99 0.99 8.39
C PRO A 198 -8.47 1.21 6.96
N ARG A 199 -7.16 1.01 6.75
CA ARG A 199 -6.49 1.39 5.50
C ARG A 199 -5.70 0.25 4.87
N HIS A 200 -4.56 -0.12 5.46
CA HIS A 200 -3.69 -1.20 4.99
C HIS A 200 -3.55 -2.25 6.09
N ILE A 201 -3.41 -3.52 5.69
CA ILE A 201 -3.26 -4.66 6.60
C ILE A 201 -2.03 -5.50 6.23
N TYR A 202 -1.38 -6.10 7.23
CA TYR A 202 -0.30 -7.05 7.05
C TYR A 202 -0.56 -8.30 7.90
N PHE A 203 -0.38 -9.50 7.34
CA PHE A 203 -0.57 -10.76 8.06
C PHE A 203 0.76 -11.36 8.52
N ASP A 204 0.85 -11.70 9.81
CA ASP A 204 1.88 -12.56 10.36
C ASP A 204 1.29 -13.96 10.60
N ALA A 205 1.41 -14.83 9.59
CA ALA A 205 0.86 -16.18 9.63
C ALA A 205 1.47 -17.04 10.75
N LYS A 206 2.73 -16.80 11.13
CA LYS A 206 3.40 -17.58 12.20
C LYS A 206 2.76 -17.28 13.56
N LYS A 207 2.44 -16.01 13.79
CA LYS A 207 1.80 -15.53 15.02
C LYS A 207 0.27 -15.61 15.00
N LYS A 208 -0.31 -15.95 13.85
CA LYS A 208 -1.77 -15.99 13.60
C LYS A 208 -2.44 -14.65 13.92
N VAL A 209 -1.79 -13.57 13.51
CA VAL A 209 -2.33 -12.21 13.64
C VAL A 209 -2.22 -11.44 12.34
N ALA A 210 -2.98 -10.36 12.26
CA ALA A 210 -2.78 -9.29 11.32
C ALA A 210 -2.61 -7.96 12.04
N TYR A 211 -1.83 -7.06 11.45
CA TYR A 211 -1.68 -5.68 11.89
C TYR A 211 -2.42 -4.77 10.92
N LEU A 212 -3.40 -4.03 11.42
CA LEU A 212 -4.30 -3.21 10.61
C LEU A 212 -4.11 -1.73 10.94
N VAL A 213 -3.74 -0.92 9.97
CA VAL A 213 -3.61 0.54 10.14
C VAL A 213 -4.98 1.19 10.12
N GLY A 214 -5.27 2.02 11.13
CA GLY A 214 -6.38 2.95 11.15
C GLY A 214 -5.91 4.35 10.75
N GLU A 215 -6.20 4.75 9.51
CA GLU A 215 -5.83 6.06 8.95
C GLU A 215 -6.38 7.18 9.81
N LEU A 216 -7.70 7.18 10.00
CA LEU A 216 -8.40 8.31 10.60
C LEU A 216 -8.23 8.38 12.12
N SER A 217 -8.02 7.24 12.76
CA SER A 217 -7.81 7.16 14.21
C SER A 217 -6.34 7.29 14.62
N SER A 218 -5.39 7.24 13.69
CA SER A 218 -3.94 7.25 13.96
C SER A 218 -3.51 6.10 14.88
N ASN A 219 -3.97 4.90 14.56
CA ASN A 219 -3.67 3.69 15.33
C ASN A 219 -3.21 2.53 14.43
N VAL A 220 -2.64 1.52 15.07
CA VAL A 220 -2.45 0.18 14.52
C VAL A 220 -3.11 -0.84 15.45
N ALA A 221 -4.00 -1.66 14.89
CA ALA A 221 -4.69 -2.72 15.60
C ALA A 221 -3.96 -4.05 15.42
N VAL A 222 -3.94 -4.85 16.49
CA VAL A 222 -3.62 -6.28 16.46
C VAL A 222 -4.93 -7.03 16.31
N VAL A 223 -5.00 -7.88 15.30
CA VAL A 223 -6.20 -8.64 14.94
C VAL A 223 -5.83 -10.12 14.94
N ASP A 224 -6.54 -10.95 15.70
CA ASP A 224 -6.42 -12.41 15.61
C ASP A 224 -6.90 -12.90 14.24
N TYR A 225 -6.19 -13.87 13.65
CA TYR A 225 -6.55 -14.47 12.37
C TYR A 225 -6.66 -15.99 12.42
N ASP A 226 -7.87 -16.51 12.20
CA ASP A 226 -8.14 -17.93 11.96
C ASP A 226 -8.12 -18.20 10.45
N ALA A 227 -6.97 -18.62 9.92
CA ALA A 227 -6.77 -18.85 8.49
C ALA A 227 -7.65 -19.98 7.93
N ASP A 228 -7.96 -21.00 8.73
CA ASP A 228 -8.79 -22.12 8.30
C ASP A 228 -10.22 -21.64 8.01
N LYS A 229 -10.75 -20.78 8.89
CA LYS A 229 -12.11 -20.21 8.74
C LYS A 229 -12.15 -18.90 7.97
N GLY A 230 -11.01 -18.24 7.75
CA GLY A 230 -10.94 -16.89 7.22
C GLY A 230 -11.65 -15.88 8.13
N VAL A 231 -11.46 -15.98 9.45
CA VAL A 231 -12.13 -15.10 10.45
C VAL A 231 -11.10 -14.21 11.15
N LEU A 232 -11.46 -12.93 11.29
CA LEU A 232 -10.69 -11.91 11.97
C LEU A 232 -11.41 -11.48 13.26
N SER A 233 -10.67 -11.26 14.35
CA SER A 233 -11.22 -10.62 15.56
C SER A 233 -10.26 -9.60 16.15
N LEU A 234 -10.77 -8.40 16.45
CA LEU A 234 -9.99 -7.34 17.07
C LEU A 234 -9.48 -7.79 18.45
N ARG A 235 -8.16 -7.65 18.67
CA ARG A 235 -7.51 -7.98 19.94
C ARG A 235 -7.09 -6.74 20.71
N ASP A 236 -6.38 -5.82 20.05
CA ASP A 236 -5.78 -4.64 20.70
C ASP A 236 -5.60 -3.48 19.70
N ILE A 237 -5.49 -2.26 20.21
CA ILE A 237 -5.30 -1.03 19.41
C ILE A 237 -4.20 -0.17 20.06
N ASN A 238 -3.20 0.21 19.27
CA ASN A 238 -2.03 0.95 19.72
C ASN A 238 -1.88 2.26 18.94
N SER A 239 -1.67 3.37 19.65
CA SER A 239 -1.48 4.70 19.04
C SER A 239 -0.15 4.81 18.29
N THR A 240 -0.19 5.32 17.07
CA THR A 240 1.00 5.56 16.25
C THR A 240 1.61 6.94 16.47
N ILE A 241 0.93 7.83 17.20
CA ILE A 241 1.34 9.22 17.47
C ILE A 241 1.43 9.53 18.98
N PRO A 242 2.13 10.60 19.40
CA PRO A 242 2.13 11.05 20.79
C PRO A 242 0.72 11.43 21.29
N ASP A 243 0.44 11.20 22.57
CA ASP A 243 -0.87 11.48 23.18
C ASP A 243 -1.19 12.99 23.20
N ASP A 244 -0.18 13.84 23.12
CA ASP A 244 -0.28 15.30 23.09
C ASP A 244 -0.35 15.88 21.66
N TRP A 245 -0.39 15.03 20.61
CA TRP A 245 -0.56 15.49 19.24
C TRP A 245 -2.03 15.80 18.92
N THR A 246 -2.34 17.08 18.76
CA THR A 246 -3.72 17.56 18.50
C THR A 246 -3.96 18.02 17.06
N GLU A 247 -2.91 18.12 16.25
CA GLU A 247 -3.01 18.52 14.84
C GLU A 247 -3.46 17.35 13.96
N HIS A 248 -3.76 17.64 12.68
CA HIS A 248 -4.11 16.60 11.72
C HIS A 248 -3.07 15.47 11.70
N ASN A 249 -3.55 14.22 11.70
CA ASN A 249 -2.73 13.06 11.39
C ASN A 249 -3.56 11.99 10.65
N GLY A 250 -2.91 11.31 9.71
CA GLY A 250 -3.44 10.14 9.03
C GLY A 250 -2.39 9.05 8.89
N ALA A 251 -2.54 7.93 9.59
CA ALA A 251 -1.66 6.78 9.42
C ALA A 251 -1.79 6.22 7.99
N ALA A 252 -0.72 5.67 7.41
CA ALA A 252 -0.70 5.30 5.99
C ALA A 252 -0.20 3.88 5.74
N ALA A 253 1.11 3.69 5.59
CA ALA A 253 1.69 2.41 5.23
C ALA A 253 2.07 1.60 6.47
N ILE A 254 2.08 0.28 6.32
CA ILE A 254 2.59 -0.67 7.32
C ILE A 254 3.53 -1.65 6.66
N ARG A 255 4.63 -1.98 7.33
CA ARG A 255 5.58 -3.05 6.96
C ARG A 255 6.01 -3.79 8.22
N VAL A 256 6.33 -5.07 8.09
CA VAL A 256 6.82 -5.91 9.18
C VAL A 256 8.11 -6.57 8.72
N SER A 257 9.11 -6.66 9.61
CA SER A 257 10.36 -7.36 9.31
C SER A 257 10.11 -8.85 9.03
N LYS A 258 10.95 -9.49 8.21
CA LYS A 258 10.85 -10.91 7.80
C LYS A 258 10.85 -11.87 8.99
N ASP A 259 11.51 -11.49 10.08
CA ASP A 259 11.53 -12.24 11.34
C ASP A 259 10.26 -12.04 12.20
N GLY A 260 9.36 -11.14 11.81
CA GLY A 260 8.12 -10.81 12.52
C GLY A 260 8.33 -9.98 13.80
N ARG A 261 9.57 -9.59 14.15
CA ARG A 261 9.88 -8.93 15.42
C ARG A 261 9.55 -7.44 15.44
N PHE A 262 9.44 -6.78 14.28
CA PHE A 262 9.26 -5.33 14.22
C PHE A 262 8.20 -4.91 13.22
N VAL A 263 7.33 -3.99 13.64
CA VAL A 263 6.25 -3.40 12.84
C VAL A 263 6.50 -1.91 12.69
N TYR A 264 6.44 -1.43 11.45
CA TYR A 264 6.68 -0.04 11.07
C TYR A 264 5.39 0.54 10.53
N VAL A 265 5.00 1.76 10.95
CA VAL A 265 3.81 2.47 10.46
C VAL A 265 4.15 3.92 10.17
N SER A 266 3.74 4.44 9.00
CA SER A 266 3.94 5.86 8.67
C SER A 266 2.75 6.74 9.05
N ASN A 267 3.04 7.96 9.48
CA ASN A 267 2.06 8.97 9.93
C ASN A 267 2.17 10.24 9.09
N ARG A 268 1.11 10.63 8.38
CA ARG A 268 1.04 11.89 7.61
C ARG A 268 0.46 12.99 8.49
N GLY A 269 1.18 14.11 8.65
CA GLY A 269 0.83 15.16 9.60
C GLY A 269 1.83 15.19 10.76
N ASN A 270 1.90 14.11 11.57
CA ASN A 270 3.01 13.95 12.51
C ASN A 270 4.36 13.70 11.79
N ASN A 271 4.31 13.25 10.54
CA ASN A 271 5.45 13.10 9.63
C ASN A 271 6.56 12.23 10.21
N SER A 272 6.16 11.03 10.64
CA SER A 272 7.03 10.09 11.33
C SER A 272 6.81 8.64 10.87
N LEU A 273 7.82 7.80 11.10
CA LEU A 273 7.67 6.36 11.22
C LEU A 273 7.58 5.99 12.70
N ALA A 274 6.49 5.34 13.09
CA ALA A 274 6.35 4.65 14.37
C ALA A 274 6.89 3.22 14.24
N VAL A 275 7.75 2.83 15.18
CA VAL A 275 8.38 1.50 15.23
C VAL A 275 7.90 0.80 16.49
N PHE A 276 7.34 -0.39 16.31
CA PHE A 276 6.89 -1.27 17.38
C PHE A 276 7.72 -2.55 17.37
N SER A 277 8.11 -3.04 18.55
CA SER A 277 8.46 -4.44 18.71
C SER A 277 7.20 -5.28 18.78
N SER A 278 7.23 -6.48 18.22
CA SER A 278 6.14 -7.46 18.26
C SER A 278 6.62 -8.73 18.98
N ASP A 279 5.96 -9.10 20.07
CA ASP A 279 6.27 -10.31 20.83
C ASP A 279 5.84 -11.59 20.08
N GLU A 280 6.11 -12.77 20.66
CA GLU A 280 5.75 -14.08 20.08
C GLU A 280 4.23 -14.27 19.85
N LYS A 281 3.39 -13.50 20.54
CA LYS A 281 1.93 -13.53 20.37
C LYS A 281 1.44 -12.47 19.40
N GLY A 282 2.30 -11.56 18.95
CA GLY A 282 1.95 -10.43 18.08
C GLY A 282 1.55 -9.17 18.82
N ASN A 283 1.74 -9.06 20.14
CA ASN A 283 1.43 -7.83 20.86
C ASN A 283 2.49 -6.77 20.56
N LEU A 284 2.05 -5.53 20.41
CA LEU A 284 2.90 -4.42 20.03
C LEU A 284 3.40 -3.64 21.24
N SER A 285 4.62 -3.14 21.16
CA SER A 285 5.16 -2.16 22.10
C SER A 285 5.95 -1.13 21.31
N LEU A 286 5.58 0.15 21.45
CA LEU A 286 6.27 1.22 20.75
C LEU A 286 7.70 1.36 21.29
N ILE A 287 8.68 1.33 20.39
CA ILE A 287 10.11 1.44 20.72
C ILE A 287 10.79 2.68 20.13
N GLN A 288 10.18 3.31 19.12
CA GLN A 288 10.68 4.53 18.50
C GLN A 288 9.58 5.26 17.74
N ARG A 289 9.67 6.59 17.69
CA ARG A 289 9.10 7.41 16.62
C ARG A 289 10.24 8.22 16.02
N ILE A 290 10.35 8.26 14.70
CA ILE A 290 11.42 8.98 14.00
C ILE A 290 10.83 9.81 12.86
N SER A 291 11.31 11.05 12.72
CA SER A 291 10.94 11.97 11.64
C SER A 291 11.19 11.37 10.26
N THR A 292 10.30 11.63 9.29
CA THR A 292 10.51 11.29 7.87
C THR A 292 11.33 12.32 7.10
N GLU A 293 11.79 13.38 7.77
CA GLU A 293 12.55 14.50 7.20
C GLU A 293 11.85 15.13 5.98
N GLY A 294 10.53 15.13 5.99
CA GLY A 294 9.67 15.67 4.95
C GLY A 294 8.21 15.65 5.38
N ASP A 295 7.30 16.00 4.46
CA ASP A 295 5.89 16.14 4.74
C ASP A 295 5.04 15.06 4.03
N PHE A 296 4.09 14.49 4.76
CA PHE A 296 3.18 13.44 4.31
C PHE A 296 3.87 12.14 3.82
N PRO A 297 4.52 11.36 4.71
CA PRO A 297 5.10 10.06 4.37
C PRO A 297 4.02 9.01 4.04
N ARG A 298 3.61 8.94 2.77
CA ARG A 298 2.45 8.13 2.35
C ARG A 298 2.80 6.65 2.17
N ASP A 299 4.04 6.33 1.83
CA ASP A 299 4.52 4.95 1.73
C ASP A 299 6.02 4.85 2.00
N PHE A 300 6.46 3.66 2.42
CA PHE A 300 7.85 3.33 2.68
C PHE A 300 8.11 1.83 2.45
N ASN A 301 9.36 1.43 2.29
CA ASN A 301 9.73 0.01 2.14
C ASN A 301 11.09 -0.33 2.73
N LEU A 302 11.31 -1.62 3.03
CA LEU A 302 12.58 -2.16 3.52
C LEU A 302 13.45 -2.63 2.34
N SER A 303 14.77 -2.63 2.54
CA SER A 303 15.73 -3.32 1.65
C SER A 303 15.55 -4.83 1.64
N ASP A 304 16.14 -5.52 0.66
CA ASP A 304 16.01 -6.98 0.60
C ASP A 304 16.61 -7.68 1.81
N ASP A 305 17.74 -7.20 2.30
CA ASP A 305 18.35 -7.69 3.54
C ASP A 305 17.75 -7.09 4.82
N GLU A 306 16.77 -6.18 4.69
CA GLU A 306 16.15 -5.42 5.79
C GLU A 306 17.12 -4.57 6.62
N SER A 307 18.29 -4.23 6.07
CA SER A 307 19.26 -3.31 6.69
C SER A 307 18.89 -1.83 6.49
N PHE A 308 17.97 -1.52 5.57
CA PHE A 308 17.58 -0.14 5.25
C PHE A 308 16.07 0.03 5.15
N ILE A 309 15.61 1.27 5.35
CA ILE A 309 14.24 1.72 5.05
C ILE A 309 14.30 2.98 4.18
N ILE A 310 13.44 3.05 3.17
CA ILE A 310 13.23 4.21 2.32
C ILE A 310 11.81 4.73 2.53
N ALA A 311 11.65 5.98 2.97
CA ALA A 311 10.36 6.65 3.12
C ALA A 311 10.16 7.72 2.05
N LEU A 312 8.98 7.76 1.42
CA LEU A 312 8.61 8.78 0.44
C LEU A 312 7.70 9.83 1.07
N ASN A 313 8.06 11.11 0.96
CA ASN A 313 7.28 12.24 1.46
C ASN A 313 6.58 12.95 0.28
N GLN A 314 5.26 12.85 0.26
CA GLN A 314 4.43 13.30 -0.85
C GLN A 314 4.51 14.81 -1.10
N ASN A 315 4.41 15.60 -0.05
CA ASN A 315 4.19 17.05 -0.18
C ASN A 315 5.52 17.82 -0.28
N SER A 316 6.60 17.26 0.23
CA SER A 316 7.95 17.85 0.20
C SER A 316 8.83 17.36 -0.94
N ASP A 317 8.32 16.49 -1.82
CA ASP A 317 9.02 16.00 -3.01
C ASP A 317 10.40 15.36 -2.72
N ASN A 318 10.51 14.66 -1.59
CA ASN A 318 11.76 14.03 -1.17
C ASN A 318 11.55 12.61 -0.62
N ALA A 319 12.63 11.82 -0.67
CA ALA A 319 12.76 10.54 0.00
C ALA A 319 13.86 10.61 1.07
N THR A 320 13.69 9.81 2.11
CA THR A 320 14.61 9.70 3.24
C THR A 320 15.02 8.25 3.44
N LEU A 321 16.32 8.02 3.67
CA LEU A 321 16.94 6.71 3.87
C LEU A 321 17.39 6.55 5.32
N TYR A 322 17.09 5.38 5.87
CA TYR A 322 17.48 4.97 7.21
C TYR A 322 18.27 3.68 7.15
N THR A 323 19.25 3.54 8.05
CA THR A 323 19.70 2.20 8.47
C THR A 323 18.73 1.65 9.50
N ARG A 324 18.54 0.33 9.48
CA ARG A 324 17.77 -0.44 10.45
C ARG A 324 18.71 -1.36 11.22
N ASP A 325 18.68 -1.25 12.54
CA ASP A 325 19.33 -2.22 13.42
C ASP A 325 18.44 -3.47 13.54
N SER A 326 18.94 -4.65 13.16
CA SER A 326 18.12 -5.87 13.09
C SER A 326 17.72 -6.40 14.47
N GLU A 327 18.47 -6.09 15.53
CA GLU A 327 18.24 -6.62 16.87
C GLU A 327 17.28 -5.78 17.69
N SER A 328 17.33 -4.47 17.52
CA SER A 328 16.47 -3.51 18.20
C SER A 328 15.32 -3.01 17.33
N GLY A 329 15.40 -3.21 16.01
CA GLY A 329 14.42 -2.70 15.03
C GLY A 329 14.47 -1.19 14.79
N LYS A 330 15.31 -0.47 15.55
CA LYS A 330 15.39 1.01 15.50
C LYS A 330 16.04 1.49 14.22
N LEU A 331 15.64 2.70 13.84
CA LEU A 331 16.07 3.38 12.62
C LEU A 331 17.02 4.53 12.95
N THR A 332 18.03 4.71 12.11
CA THR A 332 18.90 5.89 12.11
C THR A 332 18.92 6.50 10.72
N MET A 333 18.55 7.79 10.61
CA MET A 333 18.56 8.50 9.33
C MET A 333 20.01 8.67 8.84
N ILE A 334 20.26 8.33 7.58
CA ILE A 334 21.58 8.43 6.95
C ILE A 334 21.61 9.29 5.69
N GLN A 335 20.45 9.53 5.08
CA GLN A 335 20.31 10.49 3.97
C GLN A 335 18.89 11.03 3.95
N LYS A 336 18.75 12.33 3.65
CA LYS A 336 17.48 13.01 3.42
C LYS A 336 17.56 13.89 2.18
N ASP A 337 16.43 14.47 1.79
CA ASP A 337 16.31 15.42 0.67
C ASP A 337 16.70 14.82 -0.70
N PHE A 338 16.65 13.50 -0.85
CA PHE A 338 16.76 12.88 -2.17
C PHE A 338 15.49 13.20 -2.95
N THR A 339 15.58 13.99 -4.02
CA THR A 339 14.41 14.45 -4.75
C THR A 339 13.60 13.29 -5.35
N VAL A 340 12.32 13.20 -4.99
CA VAL A 340 11.32 12.32 -5.57
C VAL A 340 10.04 13.12 -5.77
N PRO A 341 9.65 13.44 -7.02
CA PRO A 341 8.48 14.29 -7.26
C PRO A 341 7.20 13.57 -6.84
N GLU A 342 6.46 14.12 -5.88
CA GLU A 342 5.12 13.69 -5.48
C GLU A 342 5.01 12.17 -5.16
N GLY A 343 6.06 11.58 -4.56
CA GLY A 343 6.16 10.15 -4.30
C GLY A 343 5.15 9.64 -3.26
N VAL A 344 4.41 8.58 -3.58
CA VAL A 344 3.33 8.05 -2.73
C VAL A 344 3.23 6.53 -2.65
N SER A 345 4.00 5.79 -3.45
CA SER A 345 4.10 4.33 -3.40
C SER A 345 5.52 3.89 -3.70
N ILE A 346 6.03 2.89 -2.99
CA ILE A 346 7.38 2.34 -3.19
C ILE A 346 7.37 0.80 -3.15
N LEU A 347 7.78 0.21 -4.25
CA LEU A 347 7.85 -1.23 -4.45
C LEU A 347 9.27 -1.64 -4.82
N ARG A 348 9.84 -2.61 -4.12
CA ARG A 348 11.12 -3.21 -4.54
C ARG A 348 10.91 -3.95 -5.86
N LYS A 349 11.71 -3.63 -6.88
CA LYS A 349 11.67 -4.26 -8.22
C LYS A 349 12.27 -5.67 -8.16
N LYS A 350 11.68 -6.62 -8.90
CA LYS A 350 12.05 -8.04 -8.96
C LYS A 350 13.20 -8.37 -9.92
#